data_AF-A0A5U9KW39-F1
#
_entry.id   AF-A0A5U9KW39-F1
#
_cell.length_a   1.000
_cell.length_b   1.000
_cell.length_c   1.000
_cell.angle_alpha   90.00
_cell.angle_beta   90.00
_cell.angle_gamma   90.00
#
_symmetry.space_group_name_H-M   'P 1'
#
loop_
_entity.id
_entity.type
_entity.pdbx_description
1 polymer ?
#
loop_
_entity_poly.entity_id
_entity_poly.type
_entity_poly.pdbx_seq_one_letter_code
_entity_poly.pdbx_strand_id
1 'polypeptide(L)'
;MYKKNTLIFFGSQGAIKKISTILGISHSAVSQWPEIIPKGAALELEKITNGALKCDLSVYKNRPRKNKRRSSPDTSPTGENQ
;
A
#
# COMPACT_ATOMS: atom_id res chain seq x y z
N MET A 1 5.93 8.10 0.53
CA MET A 1 5.16 9.06 -0.31
C MET A 1 3.69 9.05 0.10
N TYR A 2 3.07 10.23 0.26
CA TYR A 2 1.68 10.37 0.70
C TYR A 2 0.71 10.42 -0.48
N LYS A 3 -0.40 9.69 -0.38
CA LYS A 3 -1.45 9.64 -1.42
C LYS A 3 -2.01 11.02 -1.76
N LYS A 4 -2.28 11.85 -0.75
CA LYS A 4 -2.80 13.21 -0.95
C LYS A 4 -1.86 14.05 -1.81
N ASN A 5 -0.56 14.01 -1.51
CA ASN A 5 0.44 14.79 -2.24
C ASN A 5 0.52 14.35 -3.71
N THR A 6 0.44 13.04 -3.96
CA THR A 6 0.36 12.47 -5.31
C THR A 6 -0.87 12.98 -6.05
N LEU A 7 -2.06 12.91 -5.44
CA LEU A 7 -3.31 13.34 -6.06
C LEU A 7 -3.30 14.82 -6.42
N ILE A 8 -2.74 15.67 -5.55
CA ILE A 8 -2.60 17.11 -5.79
C ILE A 8 -1.64 17.36 -6.96
N PHE A 9 -0.50 16.67 -7.01
CA PHE A 9 0.48 16.79 -8.08
C PHE A 9 -0.09 16.48 -9.47
N PHE A 10 -0.87 15.40 -9.60
CA PHE A 10 -1.50 15.01 -10.87
C PHE A 10 -2.75 15.83 -11.23
N GLY A 11 -3.18 16.72 -10.34
CA GLY A 11 -4.42 17.48 -10.43
C GLY A 11 -5.58 16.72 -9.79
N SER A 12 -6.09 17.24 -8.66
CA SER A 12 -7.11 16.62 -7.81
C SER A 12 -8.30 16.02 -8.59
N GLN A 13 -8.69 16.66 -9.70
CA GLN A 13 -9.68 16.13 -10.62
C GLN A 13 -9.01 15.20 -11.65
N GLY A 14 -9.33 13.90 -11.58
CA GLY A 14 -8.84 12.90 -12.53
C GLY A 14 -7.45 12.34 -12.23
N ALA A 15 -6.79 12.72 -11.13
CA ALA A 15 -5.52 12.13 -10.71
C ALA A 15 -5.59 10.60 -10.64
N ILE A 16 -6.68 10.02 -10.13
CA ILE A 16 -6.89 8.57 -10.06
C ILE A 16 -6.80 7.93 -11.44
N LYS A 17 -7.47 8.52 -12.45
CA LYS A 17 -7.46 8.04 -13.84
C LYS A 17 -6.06 8.12 -14.43
N LYS A 18 -5.38 9.26 -14.26
CA LYS A 18 -4.00 9.44 -14.73
C LYS A 18 -3.05 8.42 -14.12
N ILE A 19 -3.06 8.29 -12.79
CA ILE A 19 -2.20 7.36 -12.06
C ILE A 19 -2.48 5.91 -12.48
N SER A 20 -3.75 5.53 -12.60
CA SER A 20 -4.16 4.20 -13.08
C SER A 20 -3.67 3.90 -14.48
N THR A 21 -3.81 4.85 -15.42
CA THR A 21 -3.28 4.70 -16.79
C THR A 21 -1.77 4.59 -16.80
N ILE A 22 -1.08 5.38 -15.97
CA ILE A 22 0.37 5.41 -15.86
C ILE A 22 0.92 4.09 -15.27
N LEU A 23 0.27 3.56 -14.23
CA LEU A 23 0.67 2.30 -13.57
C LEU A 23 0.11 1.05 -14.24
N GLY A 24 -0.87 1.17 -15.13
CA GLY A 24 -1.58 0.03 -15.70
C GLY A 24 -2.43 -0.76 -14.68
N ILE A 25 -2.86 -0.14 -13.57
CA ILE A 25 -3.72 -0.76 -12.55
C ILE A 25 -5.14 -0.19 -12.60
N SER A 26 -6.11 -0.83 -11.94
CA SER A 26 -7.50 -0.34 -11.93
C SER A 26 -7.67 0.95 -11.12
N HIS A 27 -8.69 1.76 -11.48
CA HIS A 27 -9.07 2.96 -10.71
C HIS A 27 -9.35 2.62 -9.24
N SER A 28 -9.99 1.47 -8.99
CA SER A 28 -10.29 0.99 -7.65
C SER A 28 -9.03 0.73 -6.84
N ALA A 29 -7.97 0.17 -7.45
CA ALA A 29 -6.70 -0.06 -6.76
C ALA A 29 -6.06 1.25 -6.28
N VAL A 30 -6.06 2.30 -7.11
CA VAL A 30 -5.55 3.63 -6.76
C VAL A 30 -6.42 4.27 -5.66
N SER A 31 -7.74 4.10 -5.74
CA SER A 31 -8.68 4.62 -4.74
C SER A 31 -8.52 3.92 -3.38
N GLN A 32 -8.23 2.63 -3.36
CA GLN A 32 -8.03 1.84 -2.14
C GLN A 32 -6.66 2.00 -1.49
N TRP A 33 -5.75 2.80 -2.08
CA TRP A 33 -4.47 3.04 -1.44
C TRP A 33 -4.62 3.65 -0.05
N PRO A 34 -3.83 3.19 0.93
CA PRO A 34 -3.77 3.80 2.25
C PRO A 34 -3.12 5.19 2.17
N GLU A 35 -3.05 5.87 3.30
CA GLU A 35 -2.47 7.22 3.38
C GLU A 35 -1.05 7.29 2.79
N ILE A 36 -0.26 6.25 3.02
CA ILE A 36 1.04 6.02 2.40
C ILE A 36 0.83 5.09 1.20
N ILE A 37 1.16 5.56 -0.01
CA ILE A 37 1.02 4.72 -1.20
C ILE A 37 1.97 3.52 -1.16
N PRO A 38 1.67 2.37 -1.78
CA PRO A 38 2.56 1.21 -1.76
C PRO A 38 3.94 1.51 -2.39
N LYS A 39 5.01 0.89 -1.86
CA LYS A 39 6.39 1.09 -2.32
C LYS A 39 6.56 0.90 -3.84
N GLY A 40 5.95 -0.14 -4.41
CA GLY A 40 6.02 -0.41 -5.85
C GLY A 40 5.46 0.73 -6.68
N ALA A 41 4.22 1.14 -6.39
CA ALA A 41 3.57 2.29 -7.02
C ALA A 41 4.37 3.58 -6.86
N ALA A 42 4.95 3.81 -5.67
CA ALA A 42 5.73 5.00 -5.39
C ALA A 42 7.02 5.10 -6.23
N LEU A 43 7.73 3.97 -6.41
CA LEU A 43 8.93 3.90 -7.24
C LEU A 43 8.60 4.08 -8.73
N GLU A 44 7.49 3.53 -9.20
CA GLU A 44 7.04 3.75 -10.58
C GLU A 44 6.68 5.21 -10.84
N LEU A 45 5.91 5.82 -9.94
CA LEU A 45 5.57 7.25 -10.04
C LEU A 45 6.81 8.14 -10.02
N GLU A 46 7.79 7.86 -9.16
CA GLU A 46 9.06 8.60 -9.12
C GLU A 46 9.79 8.53 -10.48
N LYS A 47 9.88 7.33 -11.08
CA LYS A 47 10.50 7.15 -12.41
C LYS A 47 9.74 7.92 -13.50
N ILE A 48 8.41 7.83 -13.50
CA ILE A 48 7.58 8.47 -14.54
C ILE A 48 7.58 9.99 -14.40
N THR A 49 7.66 10.50 -13.18
CA THR A 49 7.76 11.94 -12.91
C THR A 49 9.19 12.47 -12.97
N ASN A 50 10.17 11.66 -13.43
CA ASN A 50 11.59 12.01 -13.47
C ASN A 50 12.12 12.60 -12.15
N GLY A 51 11.66 12.07 -11.02
CA GLY A 51 12.05 12.54 -9.69
C GLY A 51 11.34 13.82 -9.20
N ALA A 52 10.35 14.34 -9.93
CA ALA A 52 9.53 15.46 -9.43
C ALA A 52 8.73 15.09 -8.17
N LEU A 53 8.42 13.80 -8.01
CA LEU A 53 7.79 13.26 -6.82
C LEU A 53 8.76 12.32 -6.08
N LYS A 54 9.35 12.82 -4.99
CA LYS A 54 10.31 12.08 -4.16
C LYS A 54 9.63 10.92 -3.42
N CYS A 55 10.17 9.72 -3.60
CA CYS A 55 9.75 8.55 -2.87
C CYS A 55 10.62 8.33 -1.62
N ASP A 56 10.13 8.75 -0.45
CA ASP A 56 10.82 8.45 0.81
C ASP A 56 10.77 6.95 1.15
N LEU A 57 11.87 6.24 0.92
CA LEU A 57 11.99 4.83 1.26
C LEU A 57 11.91 4.56 2.77
N SER A 58 12.23 5.57 3.59
CA SER A 58 12.18 5.52 5.05
C SER A 58 10.79 5.20 5.58
N VAL A 59 9.72 5.66 4.92
CA VAL A 59 8.34 5.37 5.36
C VAL A 59 7.94 3.91 5.16
N TYR A 60 8.69 3.14 4.37
CA TYR A 60 8.44 1.72 4.13
C TYR A 60 9.29 0.79 5.00
N LYS A 61 10.36 1.31 5.64
CA LYS A 61 11.28 0.49 6.43
C LYS A 61 10.66 -0.08 7.71
N ASN A 62 9.58 0.52 8.22
CA ASN A 62 9.02 0.16 9.53
C ASN A 62 7.67 -0.56 9.49
N ARG A 63 7.38 -1.37 8.46
CA ARG A 63 6.23 -2.28 8.57
C ARG A 63 6.72 -3.52 9.31
N PRO A 64 6.48 -3.68 10.63
CA PRO A 64 6.69 -4.98 11.25
C PRO A 64 5.87 -5.96 10.43
N ARG A 65 6.51 -7.01 9.93
CA ARG A 65 5.78 -8.18 9.45
C ARG A 65 4.90 -8.58 10.62
N LYS A 66 3.61 -8.24 10.61
CA LYS A 66 2.63 -8.90 11.46
C LYS A 66 2.56 -10.33 10.92
N ASN A 67 3.56 -11.12 11.29
CA ASN A 67 3.41 -12.53 11.50
C ASN A 67 2.32 -12.62 12.55
N LYS A 68 1.06 -12.61 12.11
CA LYS A 68 -0.04 -13.24 12.82
C LYS A 68 0.29 -14.73 12.81
N ARG A 69 1.35 -15.10 13.56
CA ARG A 69 1.48 -16.45 14.10
C ARG A 69 0.16 -16.62 14.81
N ARG A 70 -0.61 -17.53 14.24
CA ARG A 70 -1.85 -18.05 14.76
C ARG A 70 -1.60 -18.24 16.25
N SER A 71 -2.13 -17.36 17.09
CA SER A 71 -2.53 -17.75 18.43
C SER A 71 -3.74 -18.65 18.19
N SER A 72 -3.46 -19.88 17.75
CA SER A 72 -4.38 -20.98 17.94
C SER A 72 -4.56 -21.08 19.45
N PRO A 73 -5.76 -20.93 20.01
CA PRO A 73 -6.04 -21.65 21.23
C PRO A 73 -6.05 -23.12 20.82
N ASP A 74 -4.92 -23.79 21.01
CA ASP A 74 -4.90 -25.24 21.21
C ASP A 74 -5.66 -25.50 22.51
N THR A 75 -6.98 -25.64 22.39
CA THR A 75 -7.77 -26.35 23.38
C THR A 75 -7.94 -27.75 22.83
N SER A 76 -6.96 -28.59 23.12
CA SER A 76 -6.99 -30.03 22.89
C SER A 76 -8.30 -30.65 23.42
N PRO A 77 -8.95 -31.58 22.69
CA PRO A 77 -9.94 -32.47 23.26
C PRO A 77 -9.19 -33.63 23.93
N THR A 78 -9.18 -33.65 25.26
CA THR A 78 -8.87 -34.85 26.04
C THR A 78 -10.10 -35.02 26.93
N GLY A 79 -10.96 -35.99 26.70
CA GLY A 79 -10.61 -37.40 26.69
C GLY A 79 -11.30 -37.98 27.92
N GLU A 80 -12.52 -38.45 27.70
CA GLU A 80 -13.17 -39.57 28.37
C GLU A 80 -12.25 -40.38 29.30
N ASN A 81 -12.53 -40.42 30.61
CA ASN A 81 -12.41 -41.64 31.42
C ASN A 81 -13.00 -41.49 32.84
N GLN A 82 -14.06 -42.29 33.04
CA GLN A 82 -14.65 -42.87 34.26
C GLN A 82 -15.29 -41.98 35.32
#